data_AF-A0A9E5I8K3-F1
#
_entry.id   AF-A0A9E5I8K3-F1
#
_cell.length_a   1.000
_cell.length_b   1.000
_cell.length_c   1.000
_cell.angle_alpha   90.00
_cell.angle_beta   90.00
_cell.angle_gamma   90.00
#
_symmetry.space_group_name_H-M   'P 1'
#
loop_
_entity.id
_entity.type
_entity.pdbx_description
1 polymer ?
#
loop_
_entity_poly.entity_id
_entity_poly.type
_entity_poly.pdbx_seq_one_letter_code
_entity_poly.pdbx_strand_id
1 'polypeptide(L)'
;MIALQFGLSLVFFVLFVGYFLTADARKRMRLSLALTGSLVVLCLSSLFIRTEDGKWVVKIKPGLDLRGGTQFLLELAGDPGRSALDQAVEVIRKRVDSVGVAEPVIQPVGDKRIIVQIPGVSEADKASYRRQ
;
A
#
# COMPACT_ATOMS: atom_id res chain seq x y z
N MET A 1 -3.58 23.75 -6.82
CA MET A 1 -2.13 23.56 -6.57
C MET A 1 -1.34 23.17 -7.82
N ILE A 2 -1.83 22.24 -8.66
CA ILE A 2 -1.21 21.90 -9.96
C ILE A 2 -1.00 23.14 -10.86
N ALA A 3 -1.98 24.04 -10.91
CA ALA A 3 -1.88 25.31 -11.65
C ALA A 3 -0.74 26.24 -11.15
N LEU A 4 -0.43 26.22 -9.85
CA LEU A 4 0.66 27.02 -9.27
C LEU A 4 2.03 26.42 -9.62
N GLN A 5 2.17 25.09 -9.54
CA GLN A 5 3.38 24.37 -9.94
C GLN A 5 3.64 24.51 -11.45
N PHE A 6 2.57 24.47 -12.25
CA PHE A 6 2.64 24.72 -13.69
C PHE A 6 3.10 26.15 -14.01
N GLY A 7 2.53 27.15 -13.34
CA GLY A 7 2.94 28.55 -13.49
C GLY A 7 4.41 28.78 -13.13
N LEU A 8 4.88 28.18 -12.03
CA LEU A 8 6.29 28.26 -11.61
C LEU A 8 7.24 27.62 -12.63
N SER A 9 6.83 26.51 -13.23
CA SER A 9 7.59 25.82 -14.28
C SER A 9 7.69 26.66 -15.56
N LEU A 10 6.65 27.41 -15.90
CA LEU A 10 6.64 28.30 -17.06
C LEU A 10 7.58 29.50 -16.86
N VAL A 11 7.63 30.06 -15.65
CA VAL A 11 8.59 31.11 -15.29
C VAL A 11 10.03 30.60 -15.39
N PHE A 12 10.32 29.41 -14.88
CA PHE A 12 11.63 28.78 -15.03
C PHE A 12 12.00 28.58 -16.51
N PHE A 13 11.06 28.10 -17.32
CA PHE A 13 11.28 27.89 -18.76
C PHE A 13 11.59 29.20 -19.50
N VAL A 14 10.87 30.28 -19.19
CA VAL A 14 11.13 31.61 -19.78
C VAL A 14 12.52 32.13 -19.38
N LEU A 15 12.92 31.97 -18.12
CA LEU A 15 14.27 32.34 -17.66
C LEU A 15 15.35 31.50 -18.34
N PHE A 16 15.10 30.20 -18.53
CA PHE A 16 16.01 29.28 -19.22
C PHE A 16 16.21 29.64 -20.69
N VAL A 17 15.12 29.88 -21.42
CA VAL A 17 15.20 30.33 -22.83
C VAL A 17 15.87 31.70 -22.92
N GLY A 18 15.53 32.64 -22.03
CA GLY A 18 16.15 33.96 -21.97
C GLY A 18 17.66 33.90 -21.68
N TYR A 19 18.10 32.95 -20.84
CA TYR A 19 19.52 32.70 -20.58
C TYR A 19 20.27 32.27 -21.85
N PHE A 20 19.68 31.38 -22.68
CA PHE A 20 20.30 30.91 -23.93
C PHE A 20 20.31 31.97 -25.04
N LEU A 21 19.30 32.84 -25.12
CA LEU A 21 19.23 33.91 -26.12
C LEU A 21 20.11 35.13 -25.78
N THR A 22 20.65 35.20 -24.56
CA THR A 22 21.45 36.35 -24.12
C THR A 22 22.92 36.20 -24.55
N ALA A 23 23.35 37.05 -25.50
CA ALA A 23 24.76 37.16 -25.91
C ALA A 23 25.62 37.98 -24.92
N ASP A 24 24.99 38.80 -24.08
CA ASP A 24 25.65 39.66 -23.10
C ASP A 24 26.17 38.89 -21.86
N ALA A 25 27.49 38.88 -21.63
CA ALA A 25 28.12 38.17 -20.51
C ALA A 25 27.62 38.63 -19.12
N ARG A 26 27.40 39.94 -18.92
CA ARG A 26 26.89 40.48 -17.63
C ARG A 26 25.44 40.09 -17.34
N LYS A 27 24.58 40.05 -18.36
CA LYS A 27 23.18 39.63 -18.21
C LYS A 27 23.09 38.13 -17.99
N ARG A 28 23.92 37.34 -18.69
CA ARG A 28 24.03 35.89 -18.55
C ARG A 28 24.39 35.45 -17.12
N MET A 29 25.27 36.18 -16.44
CA MET A 29 25.64 35.90 -15.03
C MET A 29 24.51 36.20 -14.04
N ARG A 30 23.70 37.25 -14.29
CA ARG A 30 22.51 37.54 -13.46
C ARG A 30 21.40 36.51 -13.71
N LEU A 31 21.22 36.12 -14.97
CA LEU A 31 20.26 35.09 -15.38
C LEU A 31 20.62 33.71 -14.83
N SER A 32 21.91 33.32 -14.77
CA SER A 32 22.31 32.04 -14.18
C SER A 32 21.97 31.97 -12.70
N LEU A 33 22.16 33.05 -11.94
CA LEU A 33 21.81 33.12 -10.52
C LEU A 33 20.28 33.01 -10.30
N ALA A 34 19.50 33.69 -11.14
CA ALA A 34 18.04 33.59 -11.10
C ALA A 34 17.55 32.19 -11.46
N LEU A 35 18.20 31.52 -12.41
CA LEU A 35 17.86 30.18 -12.87
C LEU A 35 18.15 29.11 -11.81
N THR A 36 19.31 29.20 -11.15
CA THR A 36 19.63 28.32 -10.01
C THR A 36 18.68 28.54 -8.85
N GLY A 37 18.30 29.79 -8.54
CA GLY A 37 17.32 30.10 -7.50
C GLY A 37 15.94 29.53 -7.82
N SER A 38 15.48 29.70 -9.07
CA SER A 38 14.19 29.17 -9.51
C SER A 38 14.15 27.63 -9.52
N LEU A 39 15.26 26.96 -9.87
CA LEU A 39 15.38 25.50 -9.81
C LEU A 39 15.30 24.99 -8.36
N VAL A 40 15.98 25.65 -7.42
CA VAL A 40 15.94 25.29 -6.00
C VAL A 40 14.52 25.43 -5.44
N VAL A 41 13.81 26.51 -5.80
CA VAL A 41 12.41 26.70 -5.38
C VAL A 41 11.49 25.61 -5.95
N LEU A 42 11.68 25.19 -7.20
CA LEU A 42 10.93 24.09 -7.81
C LEU A 42 11.21 22.71 -7.17
N CYS A 43 12.47 22.46 -6.81
CA CYS A 43 12.85 21.25 -6.07
C CYS A 43 12.21 21.22 -4.67
N LEU A 44 12.25 22.34 -3.95
CA LEU A 44 11.65 22.45 -2.63
C LEU A 44 10.12 22.37 -2.68
N SER A 45 9.47 22.91 -3.72
CA SER A 45 8.02 22.80 -3.89
C SER A 45 7.57 21.37 -4.17
N SER A 46 8.41 20.56 -4.82
CA SER A 46 8.13 19.15 -5.09
C SER A 46 8.17 18.26 -3.85
N LEU A 47 8.84 18.68 -2.77
CA LEU A 47 8.77 18.00 -1.48
C LEU A 47 7.42 18.20 -0.78
N PHE A 48 6.68 19.25 -1.13
CA PHE A 48 5.32 19.49 -0.67
C PHE A 48 4.29 18.71 -1.51
N ILE A 49 4.39 17.37 -1.48
CA ILE A 49 3.32 16.48 -1.95
C ILE A 49 2.18 16.58 -0.93
N ARG A 50 1.27 17.54 -1.14
CA ARG A 50 0.06 17.70 -0.33
C ARG A 50 -1.01 16.76 -0.88
N THR A 51 -1.16 15.62 -0.22
CA THR A 51 -2.30 14.72 -0.39
C THR A 51 -3.58 15.50 -0.03
N GLU A 52 -4.60 15.47 -0.89
CA GLU A 52 -5.80 16.32 -0.73
C GLU A 52 -6.66 15.95 0.51
N ASP A 53 -6.42 14.79 1.12
CA ASP A 53 -7.17 14.30 2.29
C ASP A 53 -6.43 14.43 3.63
N GLY A 54 -5.24 15.04 3.67
CA GLY A 54 -4.43 15.09 4.90
C GLY A 54 -4.04 13.70 5.47
N LYS A 55 -4.32 12.64 4.71
CA LYS A 55 -4.01 11.25 5.05
C LYS A 55 -3.14 10.66 3.95
N TRP A 56 -1.97 10.17 4.34
CA TRP A 56 -1.21 9.20 3.57
C TRP A 56 -2.02 7.90 3.49
N VAL A 57 -3.12 7.88 2.73
CA VAL A 57 -3.81 6.63 2.44
C VAL A 57 -3.12 6.01 1.24
N VAL A 58 -1.91 5.51 1.47
CA VAL A 58 -1.62 4.22 0.85
C VAL A 58 -2.69 3.33 1.43
N LYS A 59 -3.76 3.07 0.66
CA LYS A 59 -4.87 2.20 1.04
C LYS A 59 -4.35 0.76 0.98
N ILE A 60 -3.29 0.49 1.74
CA ILE A 60 -2.79 -0.84 2.01
C ILE A 60 -3.90 -1.49 2.80
N LYS A 61 -4.50 -2.54 2.24
CA LYS A 61 -5.37 -3.42 3.02
C LYS A 61 -4.49 -3.90 4.18
N PRO A 62 -4.75 -3.46 5.44
CA PRO A 62 -3.86 -3.78 6.54
C PRO A 62 -3.83 -5.30 6.67
N GLY A 63 -2.64 -5.88 6.54
CA GLY A 63 -2.45 -7.31 6.75
C GLY A 63 -2.74 -7.68 8.21
N LEU A 64 -2.73 -8.98 8.49
CA LEU A 64 -2.97 -9.57 9.82
C LEU A 64 -2.21 -8.87 10.96
N ASP A 65 -0.98 -8.40 10.67
CA ASP A 65 -0.10 -7.73 11.64
C ASP A 65 -0.61 -6.36 12.13
N LEU A 66 -1.43 -5.67 11.33
CA LEU A 66 -1.95 -4.33 11.64
C LEU A 66 -3.40 -4.33 12.16
N ARG A 67 -4.16 -5.41 11.94
CA ARG A 67 -5.56 -5.57 12.40
C ARG A 67 -5.70 -6.54 13.58
N GLY A 68 -4.69 -7.36 13.83
CA GLY A 68 -4.82 -8.50 14.74
C GLY A 68 -5.72 -9.60 14.17
N GLY A 69 -5.53 -10.83 14.66
CA GLY A 69 -6.30 -12.00 14.26
C GLY A 69 -5.57 -13.30 14.59
N THR A 70 -6.00 -14.40 13.97
CA THR A 70 -5.32 -15.70 14.14
C THR A 70 -5.04 -16.34 12.80
N GLN A 71 -3.82 -16.87 12.66
CA GLN A 71 -3.46 -17.76 11.56
C GLN A 71 -3.26 -19.16 12.11
N PHE A 72 -3.96 -20.12 11.52
CA PHE A 72 -3.76 -21.54 11.74
C PHE A 72 -3.18 -22.17 10.48
N LEU A 73 -2.16 -23.01 10.66
CA LEU A 73 -1.69 -23.92 9.63
C LEU A 73 -2.20 -25.31 9.99
N LEU A 74 -3.15 -25.81 9.19
CA LEU A 74 -3.71 -27.13 9.37
C LEU A 74 -3.04 -28.08 8.39
N GLU A 75 -2.62 -29.25 8.87
CA GLU A 75 -2.11 -30.33 8.03
C GLU A 75 -3.07 -31.52 8.13
N LEU A 76 -3.49 -32.03 6.98
CA LEU A 76 -4.33 -33.22 6.92
C LEU A 76 -3.50 -34.45 7.27
N ALA A 77 -4.07 -35.36 8.05
CA ALA A 77 -3.42 -36.62 8.39
C ALA A 77 -3.34 -37.56 7.17
N GLY A 78 -2.17 -38.17 6.97
CA GLY A 78 -1.93 -39.12 5.88
C GLY A 78 -1.47 -38.43 4.58
N ASP A 79 -1.79 -39.07 3.45
CA ASP A 79 -1.57 -38.56 2.10
C ASP A 79 -2.93 -38.27 1.44
N PRO A 80 -3.58 -37.15 1.79
CA PRO A 80 -4.89 -36.81 1.24
C PRO A 80 -4.77 -36.49 -0.25
N GLY A 81 -5.61 -37.12 -1.07
CA GLY A 81 -5.78 -36.67 -2.45
C GLY A 81 -6.38 -35.25 -2.50
N ARG A 82 -6.20 -34.57 -3.64
CA ARG A 82 -6.70 -33.19 -3.86
C ARG A 82 -8.19 -33.02 -3.57
N SER A 83 -9.01 -34.04 -3.84
CA SER A 83 -10.44 -34.04 -3.51
C SER A 83 -10.72 -33.96 -2.00
N ALA A 84 -9.89 -34.60 -1.17
CA ALA A 84 -10.06 -34.57 0.29
C ALA A 84 -9.63 -33.22 0.88
N LEU A 85 -8.59 -32.61 0.30
CA LEU A 85 -8.14 -31.26 0.61
C LEU A 85 -9.23 -30.22 0.30
N ASP A 86 -9.85 -30.29 -0.89
CA ASP A 86 -10.93 -29.39 -1.30
C ASP A 86 -12.17 -29.56 -0.42
N GLN A 87 -12.53 -30.80 -0.07
CA GLN A 87 -13.61 -31.09 0.85
C GLN A 87 -13.33 -30.53 2.26
N ALA A 88 -12.10 -30.65 2.76
CA ALA A 88 -11.71 -30.09 4.04
C ALA A 88 -11.81 -28.56 4.05
N VAL A 89 -11.39 -27.89 2.98
CA VAL A 89 -11.55 -26.44 2.81
C VAL A 89 -13.02 -26.03 2.91
N GLU A 90 -13.91 -26.76 2.24
CA GLU A 90 -15.35 -26.45 2.26
C GLU A 90 -15.98 -26.67 3.64
N VAL A 91 -15.60 -27.73 4.35
CA VAL A 91 -16.06 -27.98 5.72
C VAL A 91 -15.59 -26.87 6.67
N ILE A 92 -14.32 -26.46 6.57
CA ILE A 92 -13.77 -25.39 7.39
C ILE A 92 -14.49 -24.08 7.09
N ARG A 93 -14.73 -23.75 5.81
CA ARG A 93 -15.47 -22.56 5.40
C ARG A 93 -16.86 -22.49 6.04
N LYS A 94 -17.65 -23.55 5.90
CA LYS A 94 -18.98 -23.65 6.53
C LYS A 94 -18.94 -23.47 8.05
N ARG A 95 -17.94 -24.05 8.72
CA ARG A 95 -17.78 -23.90 10.18
C ARG A 95 -17.44 -22.47 10.56
N VAL A 96 -16.50 -21.82 9.88
CA VAL A 96 -16.11 -20.44 10.20
C VAL A 96 -17.24 -19.46 9.91
N ASP A 97 -17.99 -19.66 8.81
CA ASP A 97 -19.17 -18.86 8.47
C ASP A 97 -20.26 -18.98 9.56
N SER A 98 -20.43 -20.17 10.15
CA SER A 98 -21.40 -20.39 11.24
C SER A 98 -21.08 -19.62 12.53
N VAL A 99 -19.81 -19.23 12.72
CA VAL A 99 -19.36 -18.45 13.88
C VAL A 99 -19.59 -16.94 13.69
N GLY A 100 -19.99 -16.51 12.47
CA GLY A 100 -20.32 -15.11 12.18
C GLY A 100 -19.10 -14.20 12.03
N VAL A 101 -17.93 -14.76 11.70
CA VAL A 101 -16.71 -13.97 11.50
C VAL A 101 -16.69 -13.35 10.11
N ALA A 102 -16.39 -12.05 10.04
CA ALA A 102 -16.29 -11.34 8.78
C ALA A 102 -15.05 -11.78 7.98
N GLU A 103 -15.28 -12.38 6.81
CA GLU A 103 -14.30 -12.61 5.73
C GLU A 103 -13.04 -13.43 6.12
N PRO A 104 -13.20 -14.73 6.45
CA PRO A 104 -12.05 -15.60 6.69
C PRO A 104 -11.32 -15.95 5.39
N VAL A 105 -9.99 -16.00 5.45
CA VAL A 105 -9.15 -16.47 4.33
C VAL A 105 -8.78 -17.93 4.57
N ILE A 106 -9.35 -18.82 3.75
CA ILE A 106 -9.10 -20.27 3.81
C ILE A 106 -8.56 -20.70 2.46
N GLN A 107 -7.30 -21.14 2.43
CA GLN A 107 -6.63 -21.53 1.19
C GLN A 107 -5.81 -22.81 1.38
N PRO A 108 -5.79 -23.72 0.40
CA PRO A 108 -4.85 -24.83 0.38
C PRO A 108 -3.42 -24.35 0.08
N VAL A 109 -2.43 -24.98 0.71
CA VAL A 109 -0.99 -24.71 0.53
C VAL A 109 -0.27 -26.03 0.31
N GLY A 110 0.26 -26.23 -0.89
CA GLY A 110 0.87 -27.52 -1.28
C GLY A 110 -0.18 -28.64 -1.35
N ASP A 111 0.24 -29.87 -1.06
CA ASP A 111 -0.59 -31.06 -1.31
C ASP A 111 -1.44 -31.51 -0.11
N LYS A 112 -1.13 -31.02 1.11
CA LYS A 112 -1.76 -31.51 2.34
C LYS A 112 -1.97 -30.48 3.44
N ARG A 113 -1.75 -29.19 3.16
CA ARG A 113 -1.88 -28.12 4.18
C ARG A 113 -2.96 -27.13 3.78
N ILE A 114 -3.59 -26.54 4.78
CA ILE A 114 -4.61 -25.50 4.63
C ILE A 114 -4.23 -24.36 5.57
N ILE A 115 -4.08 -23.16 5.01
CA ILE A 115 -3.93 -21.94 5.80
C ILE A 115 -5.31 -21.35 6.07
N VAL A 116 -5.59 -21.08 7.34
CA VAL A 116 -6.84 -20.44 7.80
C VAL A 116 -6.48 -19.17 8.54
N GLN A 117 -6.94 -18.04 8.04
CA GLN A 117 -6.76 -16.74 8.69
C GLN A 117 -8.12 -16.17 9.05
N ILE A 118 -8.28 -15.82 10.32
CA ILE A 118 -9.53 -15.26 10.84
C ILE A 118 -9.23 -13.86 11.40
N PRO A 119 -9.70 -12.78 10.72
CA PRO A 119 -9.46 -11.41 11.17
C PRO A 119 -10.37 -11.05 12.34
N GLY A 120 -9.88 -10.22 13.27
CA GLY A 120 -10.73 -9.60 14.30
C GLY A 120 -11.16 -10.50 15.47
N VAL A 121 -10.61 -11.71 15.60
CA VAL A 121 -10.88 -12.60 16.74
C VAL A 121 -9.84 -12.36 17.83
N SER A 122 -10.31 -11.92 19.01
CA SER A 122 -9.49 -11.73 20.22
C SER A 122 -8.98 -13.07 20.75
N GLU A 123 -7.79 -13.10 21.40
CA GLU A 123 -7.25 -14.29 22.09
C GLU A 123 -8.26 -14.90 23.09
N ALA A 124 -9.16 -14.09 23.65
CA ALA A 124 -10.20 -14.55 24.57
C ALA A 124 -11.25 -15.47 23.90
N ASP A 125 -11.58 -15.22 22.64
CA ASP A 125 -12.57 -16.01 21.89
C ASP A 125 -11.94 -17.31 21.33
N LYS A 126 -10.61 -17.34 21.15
CA LYS A 126 -9.89 -18.53 20.63
C LYS A 126 -10.02 -19.75 21.55
N ALA A 127 -10.15 -19.55 22.86
CA ALA A 127 -10.22 -20.63 23.84
C ALA A 127 -11.57 -21.35 23.86
N SER A 128 -12.65 -20.69 23.46
CA SER A 128 -13.99 -21.28 23.38
C SER A 128 -14.18 -22.07 22.08
N TYR A 129 -13.57 -21.65 20.97
CA TYR A 129 -13.68 -22.35 19.68
C TYR A 129 -12.87 -23.65 19.59
N ARG A 130 -11.81 -23.83 20.38
CA ARG A 130 -11.02 -25.08 20.38
C ARG A 130 -11.80 -26.29 20.92
N ARG A 131 -12.88 -26.06 21.69
CA ARG A 131 -13.60 -27.13 22.41
C ARG A 131 -14.83 -27.67 21.66
N GLN A 132 -15.19 -27.11 20.50
CA GLN A 132 -16.33 -27.55 19.67
C GLN A 132 -15.83 -28.19 18.37
#